data_AF-A0A1F8BY03-F1
#
_entry.id   AF-A0A1F8BY03-F1
#
_cell.length_a   1.000
_cell.length_b   1.000
_cell.length_c   1.000
_cell.angle_alpha   90.00
_cell.angle_beta   90.00
_cell.angle_gamma   90.00
#
_symmetry.space_group_name_H-M   'P 1'
#
loop_
_entity.id
_entity.type
_entity.pdbx_description
1 polymer ?
#
loop_
_entity_poly.entity_id
_entity_poly.type
_entity_poly.pdbx_seq_one_letter_code
_entity_poly.pdbx_strand_id
1 'polypeptide(L)'
;MFIVGLFYAFGNFITTSRKFDFGQRRLWAYESWIIFSFYGLFLFLTLLEKEFKIGKIKRPHLHLAEFKKLLLVNLILLVFPWGLFLLFAPASMLELLKLNSVYWRILGGMSLVGALIYYFPYRFYAKRLSYYIIAFGALDNFLAGAIVTALFVSKRVGLVAWSATPLLFYFAYFFKEQAEKYKHLAKK
;
A
#
# COMPACT_ATOMS: atom_id res chain seq x y z
N MET A 1 13.34 -5.94 -1.79
CA MET A 1 13.16 -4.51 -2.14
C MET A 1 13.27 -3.59 -0.93
N PHE A 2 12.46 -3.73 0.13
CA PHE A 2 12.49 -2.84 1.30
C PHE A 2 13.86 -2.64 1.94
N ILE A 3 14.56 -3.72 2.28
CA ILE A 3 15.87 -3.68 2.94
C ILE A 3 16.91 -2.96 2.06
N VAL A 4 16.92 -3.26 0.76
CA VAL A 4 17.83 -2.62 -0.21
C VAL A 4 17.53 -1.11 -0.33
N GLY A 5 16.25 -0.74 -0.40
CA GLY A 5 15.83 0.67 -0.42
C GLY A 5 16.18 1.42 0.86
N LEU A 6 16.04 0.75 2.03
CA LEU A 6 16.42 1.31 3.32
C LEU A 6 17.92 1.59 3.38
N PHE A 7 18.76 0.61 3.02
CA PHE A 7 20.21 0.79 2.99
C PHE A 7 20.64 1.84 1.97
N TYR A 8 19.98 1.91 0.81
CA TYR A 8 20.26 2.94 -0.18
C TYR A 8 19.95 4.35 0.35
N ALA A 9 18.75 4.58 0.89
CA ALA A 9 18.36 5.88 1.40
C ALA A 9 19.21 6.28 2.62
N PHE A 10 19.50 5.32 3.50
CA PHE A 10 20.35 5.54 4.67
C PHE A 10 21.81 5.82 4.31
N GLY A 11 22.35 5.11 3.31
CA GLY A 11 23.68 5.37 2.77
C GLY A 11 23.79 6.81 2.24
N ASN A 12 22.84 7.22 1.41
CA ASN A 12 22.78 8.59 0.90
C ASN A 12 22.58 9.64 2.01
N PHE A 13 21.80 9.34 3.06
CA PHE A 13 21.65 10.21 4.22
C PHE A 13 22.98 10.47 4.93
N ILE A 14 23.80 9.43 5.12
CA ILE A 14 25.10 9.55 5.79
C ILE A 14 26.08 10.35 4.94
N THR A 15 26.14 10.07 3.63
CA THR A 15 27.12 10.68 2.72
C THR A 15 26.77 12.10 2.26
N THR A 16 25.49 12.50 2.32
CA THR A 16 25.07 13.87 1.95
C THR A 16 25.60 14.91 2.95
N SER A 17 26.31 15.92 2.43
CA SER A 17 27.00 16.95 3.23
C SER A 17 26.02 17.75 4.09
N ARG A 18 26.33 17.83 5.41
CA ARG A 18 25.53 18.62 6.37
C ARG A 18 25.62 20.12 6.15
N LYS A 19 26.70 20.61 5.53
CA LYS A 19 27.01 22.04 5.43
C LYS A 19 26.32 22.72 4.25
N PHE A 20 26.12 22.00 3.14
CA PHE A 20 25.69 22.59 1.88
C PHE A 20 24.37 22.01 1.35
N ASP A 21 23.96 20.83 1.81
CA ASP A 21 22.79 20.13 1.26
C ASP A 21 21.88 19.54 2.35
N PHE A 22 21.48 20.41 3.28
CA PHE A 22 20.61 20.03 4.40
C PHE A 22 19.18 19.69 3.96
N GLY A 23 18.72 20.24 2.83
CA GLY A 23 17.43 19.90 2.22
C GLY A 23 17.38 18.45 1.76
N GLN A 24 18.34 18.05 0.92
CA GLN A 24 18.42 16.68 0.40
C GLN A 24 18.68 15.67 1.52
N ARG A 25 19.49 16.03 2.52
CA ARG A 25 19.72 15.17 3.68
C ARG A 25 18.43 14.90 4.47
N ARG A 26 17.58 15.91 4.69
CA ARG A 26 16.27 15.72 5.32
C ARG A 26 15.36 14.83 4.47
N LEU A 27 15.45 14.94 3.15
CA LEU A 27 14.71 14.08 2.23
C LEU A 27 15.12 12.61 2.39
N TRP A 28 16.42 12.31 2.40
CA TRP A 28 16.90 10.94 2.62
C TRP A 28 16.46 10.37 3.96
N ALA A 29 16.50 11.17 5.03
CA ALA A 29 16.00 10.76 6.33
C ALA A 29 14.49 10.44 6.30
N TYR A 30 13.71 11.27 5.61
CA TYR A 30 12.27 11.07 5.43
C TYR A 30 11.96 9.83 4.59
N GLU A 31 12.66 9.62 3.47
CA GLU A 31 12.53 8.41 2.65
C GLU A 31 12.88 7.15 3.46
N SER A 32 13.99 7.16 4.21
CA SER A 32 14.37 6.04 5.09
C SER A 32 13.29 5.73 6.12
N TRP A 33 12.75 6.77 6.78
CA TRP A 33 11.70 6.59 7.78
C TRP A 33 10.44 5.97 7.17
N ILE A 34 9.97 6.45 6.02
CA ILE A 34 8.79 5.90 5.34
C ILE A 34 9.02 4.45 4.89
N ILE A 35 10.16 4.17 4.25
CA ILE A 35 10.49 2.81 3.80
C ILE A 35 10.48 1.85 5.00
N PHE A 36 11.05 2.28 6.13
CA PHE A 36 11.05 1.50 7.37
C PHE A 36 9.63 1.28 7.91
N SER A 37 8.79 2.31 7.94
CA SER A 37 7.39 2.18 8.39
C SER A 37 6.59 1.22 7.53
N PHE A 38 6.71 1.28 6.20
CA PHE A 38 6.04 0.32 5.31
C PHE A 38 6.57 -1.10 5.47
N TYR A 39 7.87 -1.26 5.71
CA TYR A 39 8.44 -2.58 5.99
C TYR A 39 7.93 -3.16 7.32
N GLY A 40 7.90 -2.36 8.39
CA GLY A 40 7.35 -2.77 9.68
C GLY A 40 5.88 -3.17 9.57
N LEU A 41 5.09 -2.38 8.82
CA LEU A 41 3.70 -2.72 8.52
C LEU A 41 3.58 -4.04 7.76
N PHE A 42 4.38 -4.23 6.70
CA PHE A 42 4.38 -5.48 5.93
C PHE A 42 4.69 -6.71 6.79
N LEU A 43 5.72 -6.62 7.65
CA LEU A 43 6.07 -7.69 8.59
C LEU A 43 4.93 -7.98 9.56
N PHE A 44 4.35 -6.94 10.17
CA PHE A 44 3.23 -7.08 11.09
C PHE A 44 2.04 -7.80 10.44
N LEU A 45 1.65 -7.41 9.22
CA LEU A 45 0.55 -8.05 8.49
C LEU A 45 0.85 -9.51 8.16
N THR A 46 2.08 -9.80 7.73
CA THR A 46 2.51 -11.17 7.40
C THR A 46 2.55 -12.07 8.63
N LEU A 47 3.00 -11.54 9.79
CA LEU A 47 3.01 -12.28 11.05
C LEU A 47 1.60 -12.57 11.56
N LEU A 48 0.72 -11.56 11.53
CA LEU A 48 -0.70 -11.76 11.85
C LEU A 48 -1.28 -12.89 11.00
N GLU A 49 -1.10 -12.85 9.68
CA GLU A 49 -1.60 -13.90 8.78
C GLU A 49 -1.09 -15.30 9.16
N LYS A 50 0.20 -15.42 9.53
CA LYS A 50 0.79 -16.70 9.97
C LYS A 50 0.20 -17.20 11.29
N GLU A 51 0.05 -16.34 12.29
CA GLU A 51 -0.56 -16.71 13.58
C GLU A 51 -1.97 -17.29 13.39
N PHE A 52 -2.77 -16.66 12.52
CA PHE A 52 -4.11 -17.15 12.19
C PHE A 52 -4.10 -18.47 11.41
N LYS A 53 -3.14 -18.70 10.51
CA LYS A 53 -2.99 -19.97 9.78
C LYS A 53 -2.52 -21.13 10.68
N ILE A 54 -1.74 -20.86 11.72
CA ILE A 54 -1.21 -21.87 12.66
C ILE A 54 -2.27 -22.32 13.67
N GLY A 55 -3.21 -21.45 14.04
CA GLY A 55 -4.40 -21.85 14.78
C GLY A 55 -5.30 -22.76 13.93
N LYS A 56 -5.24 -24.08 14.16
CA LYS A 56 -5.98 -25.15 13.42
C LYS A 56 -7.52 -25.08 13.52
N ILE A 57 -8.15 -23.91 13.49
CA ILE A 57 -9.60 -23.76 13.56
C ILE A 57 -10.11 -23.27 12.21
N LYS A 58 -10.56 -24.20 11.36
CA LYS A 58 -11.30 -23.95 10.11
C LYS A 58 -12.68 -23.33 10.39
N ARG A 59 -12.73 -22.15 11.02
CA ARG A 59 -13.99 -21.41 11.21
C ARG A 59 -14.04 -20.27 10.20
N PRO A 60 -14.94 -20.30 9.20
CA PRO A 60 -15.03 -19.24 8.18
C PRO A 60 -15.27 -17.84 8.77
N HIS A 61 -15.85 -17.74 9.96
CA HIS A 61 -16.06 -16.47 10.67
C HIS A 61 -14.76 -15.79 11.15
N LEU A 62 -13.69 -16.54 11.43
CA LEU A 62 -12.38 -15.98 11.81
C LEU A 62 -11.68 -15.34 10.61
N HIS A 63 -11.69 -16.01 9.45
CA HIS A 63 -11.13 -15.48 8.20
C HIS A 63 -11.82 -14.20 7.70
N LEU A 64 -13.11 -14.05 8.01
CA LEU A 64 -13.86 -12.83 7.72
C LEU A 64 -13.41 -11.66 8.62
N ALA A 65 -13.24 -11.90 9.92
CA ALA A 65 -12.74 -10.88 10.83
C ALA A 65 -11.31 -10.44 10.47
N GLU A 66 -10.46 -11.38 10.05
CA GLU A 66 -9.12 -11.13 9.50
C GLU A 66 -9.18 -10.27 8.25
N PHE A 67 -10.02 -10.66 7.28
CA PHE A 67 -10.22 -9.92 6.05
C PHE A 67 -10.64 -8.47 6.33
N LYS A 68 -11.59 -8.27 7.24
CA LYS A 68 -12.04 -6.94 7.66
C LYS A 68 -10.93 -6.11 8.30
N LYS A 69 -10.10 -6.73 9.16
CA LYS A 69 -8.95 -6.05 9.78
C LYS A 69 -7.89 -5.66 8.75
N LEU A 70 -7.52 -6.56 7.85
CA LEU A 70 -6.53 -6.32 6.81
C LEU A 70 -7.00 -5.27 5.80
N LEU A 71 -8.29 -5.32 5.44
CA LEU A 71 -8.92 -4.33 4.57
C LEU A 71 -8.97 -2.96 5.26
N LEU A 72 -9.29 -2.90 6.56
CA LEU A 72 -9.24 -1.67 7.34
C LEU A 72 -7.83 -1.09 7.41
N VAL A 73 -6.80 -1.94 7.60
CA VAL A 73 -5.40 -1.52 7.60
C VAL A 73 -4.99 -0.97 6.24
N ASN A 74 -5.30 -1.67 5.14
CA ASN A 74 -5.02 -1.17 3.80
C ASN A 74 -5.71 0.18 3.55
N LEU A 75 -6.97 0.30 3.96
CA LEU A 75 -7.74 1.53 3.81
C LEU A 75 -7.19 2.69 4.62
N ILE A 76 -7.05 2.52 5.93
CA ILE A 76 -6.79 3.61 6.87
C ILE A 76 -5.31 3.94 6.97
N LEU A 77 -4.43 2.96 6.81
CA LEU A 77 -2.99 3.15 7.02
C LEU A 77 -2.21 3.29 5.71
N LEU A 78 -2.77 2.86 4.58
CA LEU A 78 -2.09 2.90 3.29
C LEU A 78 -2.78 3.84 2.31
N VAL A 79 -3.99 3.49 1.87
CA VAL A 79 -4.67 4.16 0.75
C VAL A 79 -5.13 5.57 1.14
N PHE A 80 -5.73 5.73 2.32
CA PHE A 80 -6.26 7.02 2.75
C PHE A 80 -5.17 8.06 3.05
N PRO A 81 -4.13 7.77 3.88
CA PRO A 81 -3.08 8.75 4.15
C PRO A 81 -2.26 9.05 2.90
N TRP A 82 -2.00 8.05 2.05
CA TRP A 82 -1.32 8.25 0.78
C TRP A 82 -2.15 9.10 -0.19
N GLY A 83 -3.46 8.85 -0.28
CA GLY A 83 -4.39 9.64 -1.07
C GLY A 83 -4.42 11.10 -0.63
N LEU A 84 -4.53 11.34 0.68
CA LEU A 84 -4.48 12.70 1.25
C LEU A 84 -3.14 13.39 0.99
N PHE A 85 -2.03 12.67 1.17
CA PHE A 85 -0.70 13.20 0.91
C PHE A 85 -0.55 13.65 -0.54
N LEU A 86 -0.85 12.78 -1.51
CA LEU A 86 -0.73 13.11 -2.91
C LEU A 86 -1.69 14.24 -3.33
N LEU A 87 -2.87 14.31 -2.72
CA LEU A 87 -3.88 15.31 -3.06
C LEU A 87 -3.59 16.69 -2.45
N PHE A 88 -3.13 16.76 -1.20
CA PHE A 88 -3.02 17.99 -0.43
C PHE A 88 -1.58 18.45 -0.11
N ALA A 89 -0.55 17.62 -0.34
CA ALA A 89 0.81 18.04 -0.07
C ALA A 89 1.19 19.28 -0.89
N PRO A 90 1.99 20.22 -0.34
CA PRO A 90 2.50 21.36 -1.10
C PRO A 90 3.28 20.93 -2.34
N ALA A 91 3.21 21.72 -3.42
CA ALA A 91 3.90 21.40 -4.67
C ALA A 91 5.41 21.23 -4.50
N SER A 92 6.04 22.07 -3.66
CA SER A 92 7.46 21.98 -3.32
C SER A 92 7.82 20.64 -2.65
N MET A 93 6.95 20.10 -1.80
CA MET A 93 7.17 18.80 -1.18
C MET A 93 7.06 17.65 -2.18
N LEU A 94 6.09 17.74 -3.10
CA LEU A 94 5.93 16.75 -4.17
C LEU A 94 7.09 16.82 -5.17
N GLU A 95 7.58 18.01 -5.50
CA GLU A 95 8.73 18.22 -6.38
C GLU A 95 9.99 17.56 -5.83
N LEU A 96 10.26 17.71 -4.53
CA LEU A 96 11.38 17.04 -3.85
C LEU A 96 11.33 15.51 -3.99
N LEU A 97 10.13 14.92 -4.03
CA LEU A 97 9.93 13.48 -4.19
C LEU A 97 9.78 13.04 -5.66
N LYS A 98 9.89 13.98 -6.61
CA LYS A 98 9.63 13.77 -8.04
C LYS A 98 8.19 13.33 -8.33
N LEU A 99 7.24 13.87 -7.56
CA LEU A 99 5.81 13.62 -7.63
C LEU A 99 5.01 14.88 -8.02
N ASN A 100 5.65 15.89 -8.62
CA ASN A 100 5.03 17.20 -8.91
C ASN A 100 4.05 17.22 -10.10
N SER A 101 3.84 16.11 -10.79
CA SER A 101 2.90 16.06 -11.92
C SER A 101 1.44 15.98 -11.48
N VAL A 102 0.54 16.54 -12.30
CA VAL A 102 -0.93 16.47 -12.09
C VAL A 102 -1.43 15.03 -11.96
N TYR A 103 -0.75 14.09 -12.62
CA TYR A 103 -1.03 12.65 -12.50
C TYR A 103 -1.08 12.18 -11.03
N TRP A 104 -0.14 12.63 -10.18
CA TRP A 104 -0.11 12.24 -8.77
C TRP A 104 -1.27 12.80 -7.96
N ARG A 105 -1.71 14.02 -8.28
CA ARG A 105 -2.91 14.63 -7.66
C ARG A 105 -4.15 13.82 -7.99
N ILE A 106 -4.31 13.46 -9.27
CA ILE A 106 -5.42 12.63 -9.76
C ILE A 106 -5.39 11.26 -9.07
N LEU A 107 -4.21 10.64 -8.99
CA LEU A 107 -4.04 9.36 -8.30
C LEU A 107 -4.41 9.46 -6.82
N GLY A 108 -4.06 10.56 -6.15
CA GLY A 108 -4.46 10.84 -4.78
C GLY A 108 -5.98 10.89 -4.62
N GLY A 109 -6.67 11.64 -5.49
CA GLY A 109 -8.13 11.71 -5.51
C GLY A 109 -8.79 10.35 -5.78
N MET A 110 -8.29 9.60 -6.76
CA MET A 110 -8.78 8.26 -7.09
C MET A 110 -8.55 7.26 -5.95
N SER A 111 -7.46 7.40 -5.19
CA SER A 111 -7.18 6.58 -4.01
C SER A 111 -8.24 6.80 -2.92
N LEU A 112 -8.71 8.04 -2.72
CA LEU A 112 -9.78 8.35 -1.76
C LEU A 112 -11.13 7.78 -2.20
N VAL A 113 -11.44 7.84 -3.51
CA VAL A 113 -12.64 7.20 -4.07
C VAL A 113 -12.57 5.68 -3.91
N GLY A 114 -11.40 5.09 -4.22
CA GLY A 114 -11.13 3.67 -3.99
C GLY A 114 -11.36 3.30 -2.53
N ALA A 115 -10.89 4.12 -1.58
CA ALA A 115 -11.10 3.87 -0.15
C ALA A 115 -12.59 3.78 0.24
N LEU A 116 -13.44 4.63 -0.36
CA LEU A 116 -14.90 4.55 -0.17
C LEU A 116 -15.47 3.27 -0.78
N ILE A 117 -15.00 2.85 -1.95
CA ILE A 117 -15.44 1.61 -2.62
C ILE A 117 -15.07 0.38 -1.79
N TYR A 118 -13.85 0.32 -1.25
CA TYR A 118 -13.39 -0.76 -0.38
C TYR A 118 -14.11 -0.80 0.97
N TYR A 119 -14.68 0.31 1.44
CA TYR A 119 -15.53 0.31 2.64
C TYR A 119 -16.83 -0.50 2.46
N PHE A 120 -17.36 -0.61 1.23
CA PHE A 120 -18.59 -1.36 0.97
C PHE A 120 -18.52 -2.85 1.33
N PRO A 121 -17.51 -3.64 0.92
CA PRO A 121 -17.40 -5.05 1.33
C PRO A 121 -17.16 -5.23 2.84
N TYR A 122 -16.60 -4.24 3.54
CA TYR A 122 -16.55 -4.26 5.01
C TYR A 122 -17.96 -4.22 5.64
N ARG A 123 -18.87 -3.42 5.08
CA ARG A 123 -20.24 -3.22 5.58
C ARG A 123 -21.26 -4.24 5.03
N PHE A 124 -21.13 -4.66 3.78
CA PHE A 124 -22.15 -5.45 3.04
C PHE A 124 -21.65 -6.80 2.53
N TYR A 125 -20.80 -7.46 3.34
CA TYR A 125 -20.11 -8.72 3.05
C TYR A 125 -20.97 -9.84 2.42
N ALA A 126 -22.26 -9.93 2.75
CA ALA A 126 -23.14 -11.03 2.32
C ALA A 126 -23.72 -10.90 0.90
N LYS A 127 -23.40 -9.84 0.14
CA LYS A 127 -23.95 -9.63 -1.21
C LYS A 127 -23.02 -10.17 -2.30
N ARG A 128 -23.58 -10.70 -3.39
CA ARG A 128 -22.81 -11.11 -4.60
C ARG A 128 -21.90 -10.00 -5.13
N LEU A 129 -22.30 -8.74 -4.96
CA LEU A 129 -21.50 -7.57 -5.34
C LEU A 129 -20.13 -7.53 -4.64
N SER A 130 -20.02 -8.03 -3.40
CA SER A 130 -18.77 -8.06 -2.64
C SER A 130 -17.68 -8.86 -3.36
N TYR A 131 -18.04 -9.95 -4.06
CA TYR A 131 -17.07 -10.72 -4.85
C TYR A 131 -16.40 -9.86 -5.93
N TYR A 132 -17.20 -9.11 -6.70
CA TYR A 132 -16.68 -8.26 -7.78
C TYR A 132 -15.81 -7.12 -7.24
N ILE A 133 -16.20 -6.53 -6.10
CA ILE A 133 -15.40 -5.47 -5.46
C ILE A 133 -14.06 -6.02 -4.96
N ILE A 134 -14.04 -7.21 -4.34
CA ILE A 134 -12.80 -7.82 -3.86
C ILE A 134 -11.89 -8.23 -5.04
N ALA A 135 -12.47 -8.78 -6.11
CA ALA A 135 -11.72 -9.14 -7.32
C ALA A 135 -11.14 -7.90 -8.03
N PHE A 136 -11.94 -6.83 -8.13
CA PHE A 136 -11.47 -5.53 -8.59
C PHE A 136 -10.30 -5.04 -7.74
N GLY A 137 -10.41 -5.21 -6.41
CA GLY A 137 -9.37 -4.82 -5.48
C GLY A 137 -8.03 -5.50 -5.70
N ALA A 138 -8.06 -6.80 -6.02
CA ALA A 138 -6.86 -7.54 -6.38
C ALA A 138 -6.19 -6.97 -7.64
N LEU A 139 -6.99 -6.69 -8.68
CA LEU A 139 -6.50 -6.15 -9.95
C LEU A 139 -5.93 -4.74 -9.78
N ASP A 140 -6.63 -3.87 -9.07
CA ASP A 140 -6.25 -2.49 -8.79
C ASP A 140 -4.89 -2.41 -8.05
N ASN A 141 -4.73 -3.16 -6.96
CA ASN A 141 -3.47 -3.19 -6.21
C ASN A 141 -2.32 -3.77 -7.05
N PHE A 142 -2.58 -4.81 -7.86
CA PHE A 142 -1.56 -5.39 -8.73
C PHE A 142 -1.07 -4.38 -9.78
N LEU A 143 -2.01 -3.71 -10.47
CA LEU A 143 -1.70 -2.69 -11.47
C LEU A 143 -0.96 -1.51 -10.86
N ALA A 144 -1.40 -1.03 -9.68
CA ALA A 144 -0.71 0.03 -8.96
C ALA A 144 0.74 -0.35 -8.63
N GLY A 145 0.99 -1.56 -8.10
CA GLY A 145 2.33 -2.04 -7.80
C GLY A 145 3.22 -2.15 -9.05
N ALA A 146 2.66 -2.64 -10.16
CA ALA A 146 3.35 -2.75 -11.44
C ALA A 146 3.71 -1.36 -12.01
N ILE A 147 2.77 -0.42 -12.01
CA ILE A 147 2.96 0.96 -12.49
C ILE A 147 4.06 1.65 -11.67
N VAL A 148 3.98 1.60 -10.34
CA VAL A 148 4.97 2.23 -9.47
C VAL A 148 6.36 1.62 -9.68
N THR A 149 6.45 0.30 -9.85
CA THR A 149 7.72 -0.38 -10.18
C THR A 149 8.29 0.09 -11.51
N ALA A 150 7.49 0.12 -12.57
CA ALA A 150 7.92 0.56 -13.89
C ALA A 150 8.36 2.05 -13.89
N LEU A 151 7.61 2.90 -13.18
CA LEU A 151 7.97 4.31 -13.01
C LEU A 151 9.27 4.47 -12.22
N PHE A 152 9.52 3.65 -11.21
CA PHE A 152 10.76 3.71 -10.44
C PHE A 152 11.97 3.28 -11.27
N VAL A 153 11.85 2.17 -12.02
CA VAL A 153 12.91 1.68 -12.93
C VAL A 153 13.23 2.72 -14.01
N SER A 154 12.21 3.42 -14.52
CA SER A 154 12.40 4.55 -15.45
C SER A 154 12.82 5.87 -14.78
N LYS A 155 13.15 5.84 -13.48
CA LYS A 155 13.59 6.99 -12.65
C LYS A 155 12.57 8.15 -12.58
N ARG A 156 11.30 7.86 -12.81
CA ARG A 156 10.19 8.84 -12.83
C ARG A 156 9.54 9.06 -11.47
N VAL A 157 9.83 8.22 -10.48
CA VAL A 157 9.33 8.37 -9.10
C VAL A 157 10.43 8.11 -8.08
N GLY A 158 10.29 8.71 -6.90
CA GLY A 158 11.18 8.47 -5.76
C GLY A 158 11.03 7.08 -5.14
N LEU A 159 12.00 6.73 -4.30
CA LEU A 159 12.02 5.47 -3.56
C LEU A 159 10.85 5.35 -2.59
N VAL A 160 10.41 6.50 -2.05
CA VAL A 160 9.25 6.56 -1.15
C VAL A 160 8.01 5.93 -1.79
N ALA A 161 7.71 6.24 -3.05
CA ALA A 161 6.55 5.70 -3.76
C ALA A 161 6.78 4.21 -4.05
N TRP A 162 7.99 3.85 -4.49
CA TRP A 162 8.35 2.46 -4.78
C TRP A 162 8.27 1.54 -3.56
N SER A 163 8.50 2.09 -2.36
CA SER A 163 8.39 1.33 -1.11
C SER A 163 6.98 0.80 -0.85
N ALA A 164 5.93 1.37 -1.43
CA ALA A 164 4.58 0.82 -1.33
C ALA A 164 4.38 -0.46 -2.16
N THR A 165 5.21 -0.70 -3.18
CA THR A 165 5.07 -1.82 -4.14
C THR A 165 4.86 -3.19 -3.49
N PRO A 166 5.65 -3.62 -2.49
CA PRO A 166 5.48 -4.96 -1.94
C PRO A 166 4.17 -5.11 -1.14
N LEU A 167 3.70 -4.03 -0.51
CA LEU A 167 2.39 -4.00 0.16
C LEU A 167 1.26 -4.11 -0.87
N LEU A 168 1.37 -3.40 -2.00
CA LEU A 168 0.40 -3.49 -3.09
C LEU A 168 0.32 -4.92 -3.64
N PHE A 169 1.46 -5.60 -3.87
CA PHE A 169 1.43 -7.00 -4.29
C PHE A 169 0.90 -7.96 -3.22
N TYR A 170 1.22 -7.71 -1.95
CA TYR A 170 0.66 -8.47 -0.83
C TYR A 170 -0.87 -8.37 -0.79
N PHE A 171 -1.41 -7.15 -0.86
CA PHE A 171 -2.86 -6.94 -0.87
C PHE A 171 -3.51 -7.50 -2.13
N ALA A 172 -2.86 -7.43 -3.29
CA ALA A 172 -3.34 -8.06 -4.51
C ALA A 172 -3.52 -9.58 -4.35
N TYR A 173 -2.50 -10.24 -3.81
CA TYR A 173 -2.55 -11.68 -3.51
C TYR A 173 -3.67 -11.99 -2.51
N PHE A 174 -3.72 -11.25 -1.41
CA PHE A 174 -4.70 -11.49 -0.35
C PHE A 174 -6.15 -11.25 -0.83
N PHE A 175 -6.41 -10.18 -1.59
CA PHE A 175 -7.73 -9.93 -2.17
C PHE A 175 -8.13 -11.03 -3.15
N LYS A 176 -7.20 -11.53 -3.96
CA LYS A 176 -7.48 -12.65 -4.87
C LYS A 176 -7.89 -13.91 -4.11
N GLU A 177 -7.13 -14.31 -3.10
CA GLU A 177 -7.43 -15.49 -2.27
C GLU A 177 -8.84 -15.38 -1.65
N GLN A 178 -9.21 -14.17 -1.23
CA GLN A 178 -10.51 -13.90 -0.62
C GLN A 178 -11.63 -13.91 -1.65
N ALA A 179 -11.44 -13.30 -2.83
CA ALA A 179 -12.42 -13.38 -3.91
C ALA A 179 -12.71 -14.84 -4.30
N GLU A 180 -11.68 -15.68 -4.42
CA GLU A 180 -11.83 -17.10 -4.73
C GLU A 180 -12.65 -17.83 -3.67
N LYS A 181 -12.33 -17.64 -2.38
CA LYS A 181 -13.11 -18.23 -1.27
C LYS A 181 -14.58 -17.83 -1.30
N TYR A 182 -14.90 -16.58 -1.59
CA TYR A 182 -16.29 -16.11 -1.63
C TYR A 182 -17.06 -16.61 -2.85
N LYS A 183 -16.38 -16.78 -3.99
CA LYS A 183 -16.99 -17.36 -5.18
C LYS A 183 -17.57 -18.75 -4.90
N HIS A 184 -16.91 -19.52 -4.03
CA HIS A 184 -17.42 -20.81 -3.58
C HIS A 184 -18.65 -20.70 -2.67
N LEU A 185 -18.70 -19.67 -1.81
CA LEU A 185 -19.85 -19.42 -0.92
C LEU A 185 -21.07 -18.88 -1.68
N ALA A 186 -20.88 -18.01 -2.68
CA ALA A 186 -21.96 -17.41 -3.46
C ALA A 186 -22.63 -18.37 -4.46
N LYS A 187 -22.04 -19.56 -4.67
CA LYS A 187 -22.58 -20.65 -5.50
C LYS A 187 -23.40 -21.68 -4.72
N LYS A 188 -23.36 -21.65 -3.38
CA LYS A 188 -24.29 -22.38 -2.51
C LYS A 188 -25.55 -21.54 -2.29
#